data_AF-A6M257-F1
#
_entry.id   AF-A6M257-F1
#
_cell.length_a   1.000
_cell.length_b   1.000
_cell.length_c   1.000
_cell.angle_alpha   90.00
_cell.angle_beta   90.00
_cell.angle_gamma   90.00
#
_symmetry.space_group_name_H-M   'P 1'
#
loop_
_entity.id
_entity.type
_entity.pdbx_description
1 polymer ?
#
loop_
_entity_poly.entity_id
_entity_poly.type
_entity_poly.pdbx_seq_one_letter_code
_entity_poly.pdbx_strand_id
1 'polypeptide(L)'
;MYFNYLLYNSKIKIINRFYYIYVIRNKKMEVDLSKKALSEEIALKLVAKINRDNQLDNVNYKKMKYGLEVIIINLSKTSFILLIAFLLGILQKTLTIMLSFAFIRRYAFGIHAKNSISCTILTSIYFFTGAYIPNFIHADNYMILLMFSTTILLLYLYAPADTDARPLTGRKLRKSLKKKALLSGSILMTLTFFINDFSLKFFISYGALCEALTIIPIIYKLFNRRYKNYEYYQRNID
;
A
#
# COMPACT_ATOMS: atom_id res chain seq x y z
N MET A 1 -55.92 -1.01 3.14
CA MET A 1 -54.68 -1.44 3.83
C MET A 1 -54.09 -2.74 3.26
N TYR A 2 -54.89 -3.78 2.99
CA TYR A 2 -54.43 -5.06 2.40
C TYR A 2 -53.84 -4.97 0.98
N PHE A 3 -54.34 -4.05 0.15
CA PHE A 3 -53.90 -3.90 -1.26
C PHE A 3 -52.45 -3.38 -1.40
N ASN A 4 -52.03 -2.49 -0.48
CA ASN A 4 -50.65 -1.97 -0.45
C ASN A 4 -49.63 -3.02 0.02
N TYR A 5 -50.05 -3.98 0.87
CA TYR A 5 -49.20 -5.08 1.33
C TYR A 5 -48.93 -6.11 0.21
N LEU A 6 -49.91 -6.38 -0.64
CA LEU A 6 -49.77 -7.25 -1.81
C LEU A 6 -48.89 -6.62 -2.91
N LEU A 7 -49.01 -5.30 -3.13
CA LEU A 7 -48.16 -4.55 -4.06
C LEU A 7 -46.71 -4.44 -3.57
N TYR A 8 -46.48 -4.34 -2.25
CA TYR A 8 -45.14 -4.36 -1.66
C TYR A 8 -44.47 -5.73 -1.84
N ASN A 9 -45.20 -6.82 -1.58
CA ASN A 9 -44.68 -8.18 -1.77
C ASN A 9 -44.47 -8.57 -3.24
N SER A 10 -45.29 -8.06 -4.18
CA SER A 10 -45.09 -8.28 -5.61
C SER A 10 -43.87 -7.52 -6.15
N LYS A 11 -43.64 -6.28 -5.70
CA LYS A 11 -42.42 -5.52 -6.03
C LYS A 11 -41.15 -6.17 -5.49
N ILE A 12 -41.17 -6.71 -4.26
CA ILE A 12 -40.01 -7.43 -3.68
C ILE A 12 -39.70 -8.72 -4.46
N LYS A 13 -40.70 -9.49 -4.88
CA LYS A 13 -40.49 -10.69 -5.73
C LYS A 13 -39.90 -10.34 -7.09
N ILE A 14 -40.32 -9.23 -7.69
CA ILE A 14 -39.79 -8.77 -8.98
C ILE A 14 -38.34 -8.27 -8.83
N ILE A 15 -38.04 -7.47 -7.80
CA ILE A 15 -36.67 -6.98 -7.52
C ILE A 15 -35.72 -8.15 -7.21
N ASN A 16 -36.15 -9.13 -6.42
CA ASN A 16 -35.35 -10.33 -6.15
C ASN A 16 -35.12 -11.18 -7.41
N ARG A 17 -36.11 -11.26 -8.31
CA ARG A 17 -35.97 -11.96 -9.60
C ARG A 17 -35.01 -11.22 -10.53
N PHE A 18 -35.03 -9.89 -10.57
CA PHE A 18 -34.04 -9.10 -11.31
C PHE A 18 -32.65 -9.15 -10.68
N TYR A 19 -32.52 -9.18 -9.35
CA TYR A 19 -31.23 -9.38 -8.66
C TYR A 19 -30.68 -10.79 -8.91
N TYR A 20 -31.52 -11.82 -8.87
CA TYR A 20 -31.12 -13.19 -9.23
C TYR A 20 -30.75 -13.31 -10.71
N ILE A 21 -31.52 -12.69 -11.61
CA ILE A 21 -31.20 -12.65 -13.05
C ILE A 21 -29.95 -11.81 -13.30
N TYR A 22 -29.70 -10.73 -12.56
CA TYR A 22 -28.47 -9.93 -12.64
C TYR A 22 -27.26 -10.72 -12.13
N VAL A 23 -27.40 -11.47 -11.03
CA VAL A 23 -26.36 -12.37 -10.52
C VAL A 23 -26.12 -13.56 -11.44
N ILE A 24 -27.16 -14.09 -12.11
CA ILE A 24 -27.06 -15.20 -13.09
C ILE A 24 -26.53 -14.70 -14.45
N ARG A 25 -26.94 -13.53 -14.96
CA ARG A 25 -26.40 -12.90 -16.18
C ARG A 25 -24.96 -12.43 -15.99
N ASN A 26 -24.59 -11.97 -14.80
CA ASN A 26 -23.19 -11.67 -14.45
C ASN A 26 -22.41 -12.91 -13.99
N LYS A 27 -23.00 -14.11 -14.06
CA LYS A 27 -22.32 -15.40 -13.92
C LYS A 27 -21.69 -15.88 -15.24
N LYS A 28 -21.37 -14.93 -16.12
CA LYS A 28 -20.37 -15.03 -17.19
C LYS A 28 -19.26 -14.00 -16.96
N MET A 29 -18.70 -13.97 -15.75
CA MET A 29 -17.24 -13.96 -15.67
C MET A 29 -16.82 -15.42 -15.70
N GLU A 30 -16.65 -15.97 -16.90
CA GLU A 30 -15.54 -16.89 -17.08
C GLU A 30 -14.29 -16.06 -16.78
N VAL A 31 -13.92 -16.02 -15.50
CA VAL A 31 -12.52 -15.80 -15.15
C VAL A 31 -11.84 -16.97 -15.80
N ASP A 32 -11.18 -16.71 -16.91
CA ASP A 32 -10.31 -17.67 -17.58
C ASP A 32 -9.35 -18.24 -16.52
N LEU A 33 -9.70 -19.44 -16.04
CA LEU A 33 -8.98 -20.16 -14.99
C LEU A 33 -7.61 -20.66 -15.48
N SER A 34 -7.28 -20.45 -16.76
CA SER A 34 -6.10 -21.04 -17.41
C SER A 34 -4.77 -20.34 -17.07
N LYS A 35 -4.78 -19.16 -16.44
CA LYS A 35 -3.55 -18.52 -15.91
C LYS A 35 -3.81 -17.73 -14.62
N LYS A 36 -4.12 -18.42 -13.52
CA LYS A 36 -4.02 -17.77 -12.20
C LYS A 36 -2.59 -17.31 -11.97
N ALA A 37 -2.41 -16.10 -11.44
CA ALA A 37 -1.09 -15.64 -11.04
C ALA A 37 -0.52 -16.61 -9.99
N LEU A 38 0.76 -16.95 -10.08
CA LEU A 38 1.41 -17.89 -9.15
C LEU A 38 1.16 -17.52 -7.67
N SER A 39 1.12 -16.23 -7.35
CA SER A 39 0.79 -15.73 -6.01
C SER A 39 -0.61 -16.12 -5.54
N GLU A 40 -1.58 -16.12 -6.44
CA GLU A 40 -2.96 -16.53 -6.14
C GLU A 40 -3.04 -18.04 -5.87
N GLU A 41 -2.35 -18.85 -6.67
CA GLU A 41 -2.33 -20.30 -6.46
C GLU A 41 -1.68 -20.71 -5.14
N ILE A 42 -0.55 -20.08 -4.80
CA ILE A 42 0.12 -20.31 -3.51
C ILE A 42 -0.79 -19.85 -2.37
N ALA A 43 -1.41 -18.67 -2.47
CA ALA A 43 -2.33 -18.17 -1.45
C ALA A 43 -3.53 -19.12 -1.24
N LEU A 44 -4.12 -19.63 -2.33
CA LEU A 44 -5.23 -20.60 -2.28
C LEU A 44 -4.81 -21.89 -1.57
N LYS A 45 -3.63 -22.44 -1.91
CA LYS A 45 -3.12 -23.67 -1.28
C LYS A 45 -2.89 -23.47 0.23
N LEU A 46 -2.30 -22.34 0.63
CA LEU A 46 -2.03 -22.03 2.03
C LEU A 46 -3.32 -21.83 2.83
N VAL A 47 -4.26 -21.04 2.32
CA VAL A 47 -5.53 -20.81 3.01
C VAL A 47 -6.39 -22.07 3.05
N ALA A 48 -6.39 -22.90 2.00
CA ALA A 48 -7.09 -24.18 2.03
C ALA A 48 -6.51 -25.11 3.10
N LYS A 49 -5.19 -25.11 3.30
CA LYS A 49 -4.53 -25.86 4.39
C LYS A 49 -4.95 -25.34 5.76
N ILE A 50 -4.91 -24.03 5.99
CA ILE A 50 -5.31 -23.41 7.26
C ILE A 50 -6.79 -23.65 7.56
N ASN A 51 -7.64 -23.60 6.54
CA ASN A 51 -9.09 -23.72 6.71
C ASN A 51 -9.56 -25.15 7.03
N ARG A 52 -8.72 -26.18 6.77
CA ARG A 52 -9.05 -27.56 7.15
C ARG A 52 -9.28 -27.69 8.66
N ASP A 53 -8.51 -26.95 9.46
CA ASP A 53 -8.52 -27.09 10.92
C ASP A 53 -9.36 -25.99 11.62
N ASN A 54 -9.70 -24.91 10.91
CA ASN A 54 -10.29 -23.69 11.51
C ASN A 54 -11.74 -23.39 11.08
N GLN A 55 -12.30 -24.10 10.09
CA GLN A 55 -13.68 -23.92 9.59
C GLN A 55 -14.11 -22.45 9.43
N LEU A 56 -13.26 -21.64 8.78
CA LEU A 56 -13.53 -20.22 8.58
C LEU A 56 -14.78 -20.03 7.71
N ASP A 57 -15.59 -19.05 8.08
CA ASP A 57 -16.67 -18.58 7.22
C ASP A 57 -16.12 -17.99 5.90
N ASN A 58 -17.01 -17.85 4.91
CA ASN A 58 -16.66 -17.38 3.56
C ASN A 58 -15.98 -16.00 3.55
N VAL A 59 -16.36 -15.10 4.47
CA VAL A 59 -15.81 -13.74 4.54
C VAL A 59 -14.39 -13.77 5.06
N ASN A 60 -14.16 -14.49 6.16
CA ASN A 60 -12.85 -14.63 6.79
C ASN A 60 -11.88 -15.43 5.90
N TYR A 61 -12.37 -16.46 5.21
CA TYR A 61 -11.60 -17.18 4.19
C TYR A 61 -11.09 -16.25 3.09
N LYS A 62 -11.97 -15.41 2.52
CA LYS A 62 -11.61 -14.45 1.46
C LYS A 62 -10.62 -13.40 1.95
N LYS A 63 -10.84 -12.85 3.16
CA LYS A 63 -9.92 -11.88 3.78
C LYS A 63 -8.53 -12.48 3.96
N MET A 64 -8.46 -13.73 4.45
CA MET A 64 -7.19 -14.42 4.66
C MET A 64 -6.49 -14.72 3.35
N LYS A 65 -7.22 -15.21 2.33
CA LYS A 65 -6.66 -15.46 0.98
C LYS A 65 -6.02 -14.19 0.44
N TYR A 66 -6.77 -13.09 0.47
CA TYR A 66 -6.28 -11.79 0.00
C TYR A 66 -5.06 -11.31 0.79
N GLY A 67 -5.09 -11.45 2.13
CA GLY A 67 -3.96 -11.11 2.98
C GLY A 67 -2.69 -11.88 2.62
N LEU A 68 -2.80 -13.20 2.44
CA LEU A 68 -1.68 -14.05 2.02
C LEU A 68 -1.18 -13.69 0.62
N GLU A 69 -2.09 -13.45 -0.32
CA GLU A 69 -1.74 -13.05 -1.68
C GLU A 69 -0.92 -11.75 -1.69
N VAL A 70 -1.34 -10.74 -0.91
CA VAL A 70 -0.61 -9.48 -0.75
C VAL A 70 0.78 -9.71 -0.13
N ILE A 71 0.88 -10.58 0.88
CA ILE A 71 2.16 -10.93 1.50
C ILE A 71 3.09 -11.58 0.47
N ILE A 72 2.61 -12.57 -0.29
CA ILE A 72 3.41 -13.27 -1.30
C ILE A 72 3.89 -12.30 -2.38
N ILE A 73 3.00 -11.45 -2.91
CA ILE A 73 3.35 -10.45 -3.93
C ILE A 73 4.46 -9.52 -3.41
N ASN A 74 4.30 -9.00 -2.18
CA ASN A 74 5.30 -8.08 -1.63
C ASN A 74 6.62 -8.78 -1.29
N LEU A 75 6.58 -10.03 -0.84
CA LEU A 75 7.77 -10.83 -0.60
C LEU A 75 8.52 -11.09 -1.91
N SER A 76 7.84 -11.52 -2.97
CA SER A 76 8.45 -11.73 -4.29
C SER A 76 9.12 -10.45 -4.82
N LYS A 77 8.47 -9.29 -4.68
CA LYS A 77 9.05 -8.00 -5.09
C LYS A 77 10.29 -7.64 -4.28
N THR A 78 10.21 -7.82 -2.96
CA THR A 78 11.32 -7.52 -2.04
C THR A 78 12.52 -8.40 -2.37
N SER A 79 12.30 -9.71 -2.55
CA SER A 79 13.35 -10.66 -2.94
C SER A 79 13.99 -10.28 -4.27
N PHE A 80 13.20 -9.88 -5.27
CA PHE A 80 13.72 -9.44 -6.57
C PHE A 80 14.60 -8.18 -6.46
N ILE A 81 14.15 -7.16 -5.70
CA ILE A 81 14.91 -5.93 -5.47
C ILE A 81 16.24 -6.24 -4.75
N LEU A 82 16.18 -7.05 -3.69
CA LEU A 82 17.35 -7.41 -2.90
C LEU A 82 18.34 -8.28 -3.68
N LEU A 83 17.86 -9.20 -4.53
CA LEU A 83 18.71 -9.99 -5.41
C LEU A 83 19.52 -9.10 -6.35
N ILE A 84 18.87 -8.14 -7.02
CA ILE A 84 19.57 -7.20 -7.90
C ILE A 84 20.55 -6.34 -7.10
N ALA A 85 20.14 -5.83 -5.93
CA ALA A 85 21.02 -5.05 -5.07
C ALA A 85 22.26 -5.84 -4.61
N PHE A 86 22.13 -7.14 -4.37
CA PHE A 86 23.23 -8.05 -4.07
C PHE A 86 24.18 -8.19 -5.26
N LEU A 87 23.66 -8.44 -6.46
CA LEU A 87 24.47 -8.55 -7.69
C LEU A 87 25.22 -7.24 -8.01
N LEU A 88 24.65 -6.09 -7.64
CA LEU A 88 25.26 -4.77 -7.83
C LEU A 88 26.21 -4.36 -6.69
N GLY A 89 26.37 -5.16 -5.63
CA GLY A 89 27.22 -4.84 -4.47
C GLY A 89 26.68 -3.72 -3.57
N ILE A 90 25.39 -3.38 -3.67
CA ILE A 90 24.74 -2.28 -2.93
C ILE A 90 23.65 -2.78 -1.96
N LEU A 91 23.71 -4.06 -1.57
CA LEU A 91 22.68 -4.71 -0.76
C LEU A 91 22.41 -3.97 0.55
N GLN A 92 23.46 -3.66 1.33
CA GLN A 92 23.32 -2.99 2.63
C GLN A 92 22.73 -1.58 2.49
N LYS A 93 23.16 -0.83 1.47
CA LYS A 93 22.67 0.52 1.18
C LYS A 93 21.17 0.49 0.86
N THR A 94 20.79 -0.38 -0.08
CA THR A 94 19.40 -0.59 -0.50
C THR A 94 18.53 -1.05 0.68
N LEU A 95 19.01 -2.00 1.49
CA LEU A 95 18.26 -2.51 2.63
C LEU A 95 17.95 -1.41 3.66
N THR A 96 18.92 -0.54 3.96
CA THR A 96 18.72 0.60 4.87
C THR A 96 17.66 1.57 4.35
N ILE A 97 17.71 1.91 3.06
CA ILE A 97 16.72 2.77 2.40
C ILE A 97 15.33 2.12 2.49
N MET A 98 15.23 0.83 2.15
CA MET A 98 13.99 0.05 2.16
C MET A 98 13.35 -0.03 3.56
N LEU A 99 14.16 -0.29 4.60
CA LEU A 99 13.67 -0.38 5.97
C LEU A 99 13.13 0.97 6.46
N SER A 100 13.85 2.05 6.18
CA SER A 100 13.45 3.41 6.57
C SER A 100 12.16 3.83 5.86
N PHE A 101 12.06 3.54 4.56
CA PHE A 101 10.85 3.70 3.78
C PHE A 101 9.68 2.92 4.38
N ALA A 102 9.85 1.62 4.63
CA ALA A 102 8.81 0.73 5.14
C ALA A 102 8.32 1.12 6.54
N PHE A 103 9.23 1.61 7.39
CA PHE A 103 8.94 2.02 8.76
C PHE A 103 7.92 3.16 8.82
N ILE A 104 7.99 4.12 7.90
CA ILE A 104 7.00 5.20 7.76
C ILE A 104 5.78 4.72 6.94
N ARG A 105 6.00 3.98 5.84
CA ARG A 105 4.97 3.51 4.89
C ARG A 105 3.80 2.81 5.54
N ARG A 106 4.08 2.01 6.58
CA ARG A 106 3.05 1.26 7.32
C ARG A 106 1.97 2.15 7.94
N TYR A 107 2.25 3.42 8.19
CA TYR A 107 1.33 4.39 8.80
C TYR A 107 0.93 5.52 7.85
N ALA A 108 1.87 6.00 7.03
CA ALA A 108 1.62 7.07 6.07
C ALA A 108 0.77 6.61 4.88
N PHE A 109 0.78 5.31 4.59
CA PHE A 109 0.18 4.73 3.39
C PHE A 109 0.80 5.40 2.15
N GLY A 110 0.02 5.77 1.13
CA GLY A 110 0.58 6.27 -0.12
C GLY A 110 0.29 5.39 -1.32
N ILE A 111 0.83 5.83 -2.46
CA ILE A 111 0.45 5.31 -3.75
C ILE A 111 0.94 3.86 -3.98
N HIS A 112 0.11 3.11 -4.68
CA HIS A 112 0.52 1.92 -5.40
C HIS A 112 0.13 2.12 -6.87
N ALA A 113 1.07 1.86 -7.78
CA ALA A 113 0.78 1.86 -9.20
C ALA A 113 -0.29 0.80 -9.53
N LYS A 114 -1.06 1.01 -10.60
CA LYS A 114 -2.06 0.04 -11.06
C LYS A 114 -1.41 -1.29 -11.46
N ASN A 115 -0.22 -1.21 -12.05
CA ASN A 115 0.58 -2.37 -12.44
C ASN A 115 1.65 -2.68 -11.37
N SER A 116 1.59 -3.91 -10.86
CA SER A 116 2.51 -4.47 -9.87
C SER A 116 3.97 -4.46 -10.34
N ILE A 117 4.23 -4.80 -11.60
CA ILE A 117 5.57 -4.87 -12.20
C ILE A 117 6.15 -3.47 -12.35
N SER A 118 5.38 -2.53 -12.90
CA SER A 118 5.81 -1.13 -13.04
C SER A 118 6.15 -0.51 -11.68
N CYS A 119 5.38 -0.84 -10.63
CA CYS A 119 5.70 -0.44 -9.26
C CYS A 119 7.05 -0.98 -8.81
N THR A 120 7.34 -2.27 -9.07
CA THR A 120 8.61 -2.90 -8.71
C THR A 120 9.77 -2.23 -9.43
N ILE A 121 9.68 -2.06 -10.76
CA ILE A 121 10.74 -1.44 -11.57
C ILE A 121 11.05 -0.05 -11.06
N LEU A 122 10.03 0.79 -10.86
CA LEU A 122 10.24 2.15 -10.37
C LEU A 122 10.83 2.14 -8.96
N THR A 123 10.37 1.23 -8.10
CA THR A 123 10.89 1.06 -6.75
C THR A 123 12.36 0.68 -6.73
N SER A 124 12.75 -0.26 -7.59
CA SER A 124 14.15 -0.60 -7.82
C SER A 124 14.95 0.61 -8.26
N ILE A 125 14.47 1.37 -9.25
CA ILE A 125 15.18 2.53 -9.80
C ILE A 125 15.50 3.53 -8.69
N TYR A 126 14.49 4.03 -7.95
CA TYR A 126 14.78 5.08 -6.97
C TYR A 126 15.58 4.56 -5.75
N PHE A 127 15.38 3.31 -5.31
CA PHE A 127 16.23 2.75 -4.25
C PHE A 127 17.68 2.58 -4.69
N PHE A 128 17.93 2.10 -5.91
CA PHE A 128 19.29 1.93 -6.42
C PHE A 128 19.96 3.27 -6.71
N THR A 129 19.23 4.24 -7.27
CA THR A 129 19.73 5.61 -7.41
C THR A 129 20.15 6.17 -6.05
N GLY A 130 19.29 6.06 -5.02
CA GLY A 130 19.60 6.46 -3.65
C GLY A 130 20.87 5.82 -3.10
N ALA A 131 21.10 4.53 -3.39
CA ALA A 131 22.30 3.82 -2.96
C ALA A 131 23.60 4.32 -3.59
N TYR A 132 23.54 4.93 -4.78
CA TYR A 132 24.71 5.48 -5.48
C TYR A 132 24.95 6.96 -5.23
N ILE A 133 23.96 7.75 -4.79
CA ILE A 133 24.12 9.21 -4.58
C ILE A 133 25.33 9.58 -3.71
N PRO A 134 25.63 8.91 -2.57
CA PRO A 134 26.78 9.28 -1.75
C PRO A 134 28.15 9.13 -2.42
N ASN A 135 28.23 8.42 -3.54
CA ASN A 135 29.47 8.33 -4.32
C ASN A 135 29.78 9.65 -5.07
N PHE A 136 28.78 10.52 -5.25
CA PHE A 136 28.89 11.77 -6.02
C PHE A 136 28.73 13.02 -5.14
N ILE A 137 28.05 12.90 -4.00
CA ILE A 137 27.72 14.03 -3.12
C ILE A 137 28.06 13.63 -1.68
N HIS A 138 28.83 14.46 -0.99
CA HIS A 138 29.07 14.30 0.44
C HIS A 138 27.88 14.84 1.23
N ALA A 139 27.21 13.95 1.97
CA ALA A 139 26.09 14.32 2.82
C ALA A 139 26.60 14.98 4.11
N ASP A 140 26.16 16.20 4.41
CA ASP A 140 26.41 16.87 5.69
C ASP A 140 25.15 16.90 6.56
N ASN A 141 25.28 17.33 7.81
CA ASN A 141 24.14 17.38 8.73
C ASN A 141 23.04 18.36 8.28
N TYR A 142 23.37 19.39 7.49
CA TYR A 142 22.39 20.35 6.95
C TYR A 142 21.50 19.68 5.91
N MET A 143 22.07 18.90 4.99
CA MET A 143 21.32 18.14 4.00
C MET A 143 20.42 17.10 4.67
N ILE A 144 20.93 16.37 5.68
CA ILE A 144 20.14 15.41 6.46
C ILE A 144 18.97 16.11 7.17
N LEU A 145 19.20 17.27 7.78
CA LEU A 145 18.16 18.06 8.42
C LEU A 145 17.10 18.53 7.42
N LEU A 146 17.51 18.96 6.23
CA LEU A 146 16.60 19.39 5.16
C LEU A 146 15.70 18.24 4.70
N MET A 147 16.27 17.06 4.50
CA MET A 147 15.53 15.86 4.07
C MET A 147 14.50 15.44 5.12
N PHE A 148 14.87 15.41 6.40
CA PHE A 148 13.91 15.09 7.47
C PHE A 148 12.87 16.19 7.67
N SER A 149 13.25 17.46 7.61
CA SER A 149 12.30 18.58 7.71
C SER A 149 11.25 18.50 6.61
N THR A 150 11.68 18.22 5.37
CA THR A 150 10.80 17.99 4.22
C THR A 150 9.90 16.78 4.46
N THR A 151 10.48 15.67 4.93
CA THR A 151 9.72 14.44 5.26
C THR A 151 8.61 14.73 6.27
N ILE A 152 8.93 15.37 7.40
CA ILE A 152 7.97 15.69 8.46
C ILE A 152 6.88 16.64 7.94
N LEU A 153 7.24 17.66 7.17
CA LEU A 153 6.29 18.59 6.55
C LEU A 153 5.31 17.84 5.64
N LEU A 154 5.80 16.99 4.75
CA LEU A 154 4.95 16.21 3.84
C LEU A 154 4.04 15.22 4.58
N LEU A 155 4.56 14.55 5.62
CA LEU A 155 3.74 13.69 6.50
C LEU A 155 2.65 14.51 7.22
N TYR A 156 2.99 15.70 7.70
CA TYR A 156 2.03 16.59 8.34
C TYR A 156 0.95 17.06 7.37
N LEU A 157 1.28 17.37 6.12
CA LEU A 157 0.32 17.87 5.15
C LEU A 157 -0.56 16.76 4.56
N TYR A 158 0.03 15.61 4.24
CA TYR A 158 -0.59 14.65 3.31
C TYR A 158 -0.89 13.27 3.93
N ALA A 159 -0.35 12.92 5.10
CA ALA A 159 -0.60 11.61 5.69
C ALA A 159 -1.95 11.53 6.45
N PRO A 160 -2.60 10.35 6.49
CA PRO A 160 -2.33 9.19 5.62
C PRO A 160 -2.94 9.40 4.23
N ALA A 161 -2.26 8.95 3.19
CA ALA A 161 -2.80 8.97 1.83
C ALA A 161 -3.45 7.61 1.48
N ASP A 162 -4.60 7.64 0.80
CA ASP A 162 -5.34 6.43 0.44
C ASP A 162 -5.30 6.17 -1.08
N THR A 163 -5.90 5.08 -1.53
CA THR A 163 -6.09 4.80 -2.97
C THR A 163 -7.53 4.39 -3.24
N ASP A 164 -7.94 4.40 -4.49
CA ASP A 164 -9.24 3.90 -4.96
C ASP A 164 -9.46 2.42 -4.57
N ALA A 165 -8.40 1.61 -4.58
CA ALA A 165 -8.47 0.21 -4.16
C ALA A 165 -8.51 0.02 -2.64
N ARG A 166 -8.09 1.02 -1.86
CA ARG A 166 -8.06 0.97 -0.39
C ARG A 166 -8.39 2.35 0.20
N PRO A 167 -9.65 2.78 0.12
CA PRO A 167 -10.07 4.06 0.69
C PRO A 167 -10.01 4.02 2.23
N LEU A 168 -9.55 5.11 2.84
CA LEU A 168 -9.45 5.23 4.31
C LEU A 168 -10.53 6.18 4.83
N THR A 169 -11.77 5.71 4.92
CA THR A 169 -12.96 6.54 5.23
C THR A 169 -13.13 6.91 6.71
N GLY A 170 -12.57 6.14 7.64
CA GLY A 170 -12.76 6.38 9.08
C GLY A 170 -11.97 7.58 9.61
N ARG A 171 -12.64 8.64 10.08
CA ARG A 171 -11.99 9.86 10.63
C ARG A 171 -11.06 9.56 11.82
N LYS A 172 -11.51 8.71 12.76
CA LYS A 172 -10.70 8.29 13.93
C LYS A 172 -9.45 7.51 13.49
N LEU A 173 -9.61 6.58 12.53
CA LEU A 173 -8.51 5.81 11.96
C LEU A 173 -7.48 6.72 11.28
N ARG A 174 -7.92 7.64 10.41
CA ARG A 174 -7.01 8.58 9.72
C ARG A 174 -6.21 9.44 10.70
N LYS A 175 -6.85 9.97 11.74
CA LYS A 175 -6.18 10.75 12.80
C LYS A 175 -5.11 9.91 13.52
N SER A 176 -5.42 8.66 13.86
CA SER A 176 -4.47 7.75 14.51
C SER A 176 -3.27 7.43 13.60
N LEU A 177 -3.53 7.11 12.33
CA LEU A 177 -2.48 6.83 11.34
C LEU A 177 -1.56 8.03 11.11
N LYS A 178 -2.11 9.24 10.98
CA LYS A 178 -1.32 10.47 10.83
C LYS A 178 -0.37 10.68 12.00
N LYS A 179 -0.85 10.51 13.25
CA LYS A 179 -0.01 10.62 14.45
C LYS A 179 1.12 9.59 14.44
N LYS A 180 0.82 8.34 14.07
CA LYS A 180 1.82 7.26 13.99
C LYS A 180 2.85 7.52 12.89
N ALA A 181 2.43 8.04 11.74
CA ALA A 181 3.33 8.41 10.64
C ALA A 181 4.31 9.52 11.06
N LEU A 182 3.81 10.58 11.67
CA LEU A 182 4.64 11.67 12.23
C LEU A 182 5.60 11.14 13.28
N LEU A 183 5.11 10.33 14.23
CA LEU A 183 5.94 9.73 15.26
C LEU A 183 7.05 8.85 14.66
N SER A 184 6.74 8.02 13.64
CA SER A 184 7.77 7.21 12.97
C SER A 184 8.83 8.06 12.27
N GLY A 185 8.44 9.14 11.61
CA GLY A 185 9.38 10.08 10.98
C GLY A 185 10.27 10.77 12.02
N SER A 186 9.70 11.22 13.13
CA SER A 186 10.43 11.85 14.23
C SER A 186 11.40 10.89 14.92
N ILE A 187 10.99 9.64 15.14
CA ILE A 187 11.88 8.60 15.70
C ILE A 187 13.07 8.37 14.77
N LEU A 188 12.83 8.18 13.46
CA LEU A 188 13.92 8.00 12.50
C LEU A 188 14.86 9.21 12.47
N MET A 189 14.31 10.42 12.45
CA MET A 189 15.10 11.65 12.51
C MET A 189 16.01 11.65 13.73
N THR A 190 15.45 11.50 14.93
CA THR A 190 16.21 11.52 16.19
C THR A 190 17.31 10.45 16.21
N LEU A 191 16.97 9.20 15.89
CA LEU A 191 17.96 8.10 15.86
C LEU A 191 19.08 8.38 14.85
N THR A 192 18.75 8.97 13.70
CA THR A 192 19.73 9.27 12.65
C THR A 192 20.76 10.31 13.11
N PHE A 193 20.38 11.29 13.92
CA PHE A 193 21.34 12.30 14.42
C PHE A 193 22.36 11.75 15.42
N PHE A 194 22.08 10.61 16.07
CA PHE A 194 23.04 9.91 16.93
C PHE A 194 24.03 9.01 16.19
N ILE A 195 23.84 8.81 14.88
CA ILE A 195 24.76 8.02 14.05
C ILE A 195 25.97 8.90 13.70
N ASN A 196 27.19 8.32 13.62
CA ASN A 196 28.37 9.06 13.18
C ASN A 196 28.64 8.93 11.67
N ASP A 197 28.26 7.81 11.07
CA ASP A 197 28.43 7.55 9.63
C ASP A 197 27.45 8.39 8.78
N PHE A 198 27.99 9.35 8.03
CA PHE A 198 27.21 10.23 7.14
C PHE A 198 26.52 9.50 5.98
N SER A 199 27.13 8.43 5.45
CA SER A 199 26.50 7.63 4.40
C SER A 199 25.28 6.90 4.95
N LEU A 200 25.39 6.36 6.17
CA LEU A 200 24.27 5.71 6.83
C LEU A 200 23.14 6.72 7.13
N LYS A 201 23.47 7.92 7.60
CA LYS A 201 22.48 9.01 7.77
C LYS A 201 21.76 9.33 6.47
N PHE A 202 22.51 9.42 5.38
CA PHE A 202 21.96 9.68 4.05
C PHE A 202 20.95 8.60 3.65
N PHE A 203 21.31 7.33 3.74
CA PHE A 203 20.42 6.23 3.33
C PHE A 203 19.11 6.21 4.14
N ILE A 204 19.17 6.48 5.45
CA ILE A 204 17.98 6.52 6.30
C ILE A 204 17.09 7.71 5.93
N SER A 205 17.66 8.91 5.87
CA SER A 205 16.93 10.12 5.51
C SER A 205 16.36 10.07 4.08
N TYR A 206 17.08 9.47 3.14
CA TYR A 206 16.62 9.25 1.77
C TYR A 206 15.43 8.31 1.71
N GLY A 207 15.49 7.16 2.40
CA GLY A 207 14.35 6.24 2.49
C GLY A 207 13.11 6.89 3.10
N ALA A 208 13.29 7.70 4.14
CA ALA A 208 12.21 8.46 4.76
C ALA A 208 11.59 9.50 3.80
N LEU A 209 12.43 10.23 3.06
CA LEU A 209 11.99 11.22 2.07
C LEU A 209 11.26 10.55 0.89
N CYS A 210 11.81 9.46 0.36
CA CYS A 210 11.16 8.67 -0.69
C CYS A 210 9.75 8.27 -0.27
N GLU A 211 9.56 7.86 0.97
CA GLU A 211 8.24 7.51 1.46
C GLU A 211 7.30 8.72 1.53
N ALA A 212 7.76 9.83 2.09
CA ALA A 212 6.97 11.04 2.16
C ALA A 212 6.59 11.60 0.77
N LEU A 213 7.38 11.33 -0.27
CA LEU A 213 7.02 11.67 -1.64
C LEU A 213 5.87 10.79 -2.17
N THR A 214 5.70 9.54 -1.72
CA THR A 214 4.64 8.66 -2.24
C THR A 214 3.22 9.09 -1.88
N ILE A 215 3.07 10.02 -0.93
CA ILE A 215 1.78 10.49 -0.40
C ILE A 215 1.33 11.85 -0.96
N ILE A 216 2.15 12.52 -1.79
CA ILE A 216 1.84 13.87 -2.30
C ILE A 216 0.89 13.82 -3.52
N PRO A 217 0.02 14.83 -3.70
CA PRO A 217 -0.95 14.84 -4.79
C PRO A 217 -0.35 14.73 -6.21
N ILE A 218 0.82 15.34 -6.41
CA ILE A 218 1.52 15.36 -7.72
C ILE A 218 1.88 13.94 -8.17
N ILE A 219 2.36 13.11 -7.24
CA ILE A 219 2.66 11.70 -7.53
C ILE A 219 1.39 10.93 -7.89
N TYR A 220 0.25 11.21 -7.26
CA TYR A 220 -1.02 10.60 -7.66
C TYR A 220 -1.44 10.97 -9.08
N LYS A 221 -1.26 12.23 -9.47
CA LYS A 221 -1.52 12.69 -10.83
C LYS A 221 -0.60 12.00 -11.85
N LEU A 222 0.70 11.89 -11.55
CA LEU A 222 1.69 11.25 -12.43
C LEU A 222 1.34 9.79 -12.72
N PHE A 223 0.79 9.07 -11.74
CA PHE A 223 0.43 7.66 -11.88
C PHE A 223 -1.04 7.44 -12.29
N ASN A 224 -1.76 8.50 -12.64
CA ASN A 224 -3.17 8.47 -12.99
C ASN A 224 -4.02 7.72 -11.94
N ARG A 225 -3.84 8.12 -10.67
CA ARG A 225 -4.56 7.60 -9.50
C ARG A 225 -5.38 8.70 -8.86
N ARG A 226 -6.57 8.34 -8.35
CA ARG A 226 -7.44 9.26 -7.63
C ARG A 226 -6.87 9.54 -6.24
N TYR A 227 -6.88 10.81 -5.84
CA TYR A 227 -6.41 11.28 -4.54
C TYR A 227 -7.58 11.58 -3.60
N LYS A 228 -7.34 11.56 -2.28
CA LYS A 228 -8.36 11.80 -1.22
C LYS A 228 -9.65 11.00 -1.40
N ASN A 229 -9.52 9.69 -1.62
CA ASN A 229 -10.64 8.81 -1.91
C ASN A 229 -11.68 8.77 -0.79
N TYR A 230 -11.26 8.94 0.47
CA TYR A 230 -12.15 9.03 1.62
C TYR A 230 -13.24 10.11 1.47
N GLU A 231 -12.95 11.26 0.84
CA GLU A 231 -13.94 12.33 0.66
C GLU A 231 -15.02 11.91 -0.32
N TYR A 232 -14.63 11.20 -1.39
CA TYR A 232 -15.55 10.64 -2.36
C TYR A 232 -16.50 9.62 -1.71
N TYR A 233 -15.98 8.69 -0.91
CA TYR A 233 -16.83 7.67 -0.30
C TYR A 233 -17.67 8.18 0.87
N GLN A 234 -17.20 9.17 1.64
CA GLN A 234 -18.03 9.79 2.68
C GLN A 234 -19.26 10.49 2.08
N ARG A 235 -19.08 11.24 0.98
CA ARG A 235 -20.18 11.94 0.28
C ARG A 235 -21.23 11.03 -0.38
N ASN A 236 -20.93 9.75 -0.58
CA ASN A 236 -21.85 8.79 -1.20
C ASN A 236 -22.53 7.87 -0.16
N ILE A 237 -22.25 8.07 1.13
CA ILE A 237 -22.85 7.32 2.24
C ILE A 237 -23.86 8.20 3.01
N ASP A 238 -23.72 9.52 2.92
CA ASP A 238 -24.70 10.53 3.39
C ASP A 238 -25.75 10.81 2.30
#